data_AF-A0AAV0EK52-F1
#
_entry.id   AF-A0AAV0EK52-F1
#
_cell.length_a   1.000
_cell.length_b   1.000
_cell.length_c   1.000
_cell.angle_alpha   90.00
_cell.angle_beta   90.00
_cell.angle_gamma   90.00
#
_symmetry.space_group_name_H-M   'P 1'
#
loop_
_entity.id
_entity.type
_entity.pdbx_description
1 polymer ?
#
loop_
_entity_poly.entity_id
_entity_poly.type
_entity_poly.pdbx_seq_one_letter_code
_entity_poly.pdbx_strand_id
1 'polypeptide(L)'
;MMAVYRRSKTVISELPEEINERILERLPTRDAARCALLSTQWRDAWYRQGRLVFDSAFYSSIQNRNDDDLSVVSIINQILMLRAGPVKKFTFHDCTSFEPPLKQSDLDRWCLFLSRNGIEELHLSMKHSRSEEIKVPSCLLSSKTIKQLELEYFVFYLPVNGACIFPGLTSLDFRFVEFRGNDKELVFSMPKLERLEFLVCYCTPKFVTSAPKLKSLCIYDY
;
A
#
# COMPACT_ATOMS: atom_id res chain seq x y z
N MET A 1 46.67 -9.77 -16.73
CA MET A 1 46.61 -10.01 -15.28
C MET A 1 45.39 -9.28 -14.75
N MET A 2 44.26 -9.97 -14.60
CA MET A 2 43.00 -9.34 -14.14
C MET A 2 43.09 -9.11 -12.63
N ALA A 3 43.12 -7.84 -12.23
CA ALA A 3 42.99 -7.46 -10.83
C ALA A 3 41.58 -7.83 -10.35
N VAL A 4 41.49 -8.90 -9.56
CA VAL A 4 40.30 -9.22 -8.78
C VAL A 4 40.13 -8.10 -7.76
N TYR A 5 39.22 -7.16 -8.03
CA TYR A 5 38.85 -6.11 -7.08
C TYR A 5 38.15 -6.79 -5.89
N ARG A 6 38.92 -7.14 -4.86
CA ARG A 6 38.38 -7.60 -3.57
C ARG A 6 37.60 -6.42 -3.00
N ARG A 7 36.26 -6.47 -3.08
CA ARG A 7 35.38 -5.57 -2.31
C ARG A 7 35.83 -5.64 -0.86
N SER A 8 36.42 -4.56 -0.35
CA SER A 8 36.81 -4.43 1.04
C SER A 8 35.55 -4.62 1.89
N LYS A 9 35.48 -5.69 2.69
CA LYS A 9 34.40 -5.86 3.66
C LYS A 9 34.47 -4.68 4.63
N THR A 10 33.43 -3.85 4.64
CA THR A 10 33.29 -2.78 5.63
C THR A 10 32.68 -3.39 6.90
N VAL A 11 32.93 -2.80 8.07
CA VAL A 11 32.35 -3.26 9.35
C VAL A 11 30.81 -3.37 9.27
N ILE A 12 30.19 -2.50 8.47
CA ILE A 12 28.74 -2.50 8.19
C ILE A 12 28.29 -3.78 7.48
N SER A 13 29.15 -4.43 6.68
CA SER A 13 28.82 -5.66 5.96
C SER A 13 28.82 -6.93 6.83
N GLU A 14 29.21 -6.83 8.10
CA GLU A 14 29.32 -7.96 9.04
C GLU A 14 28.33 -7.88 10.21
N LEU A 15 27.38 -6.95 10.16
CA LEU A 15 26.35 -6.81 11.20
C LEU A 15 25.39 -8.02 11.19
N PRO A 16 24.93 -8.47 12.38
CA PRO A 16 23.91 -9.50 12.47
C PRO A 16 22.66 -9.14 11.67
N GLU A 17 21.99 -10.16 11.16
CA GLU A 17 20.86 -10.03 10.26
C GLU A 17 19.72 -9.19 10.86
N GLU A 18 19.43 -9.38 12.15
CA GLU A 18 18.38 -8.66 12.87
C GLU A 18 18.70 -7.16 12.98
N ILE A 19 19.98 -6.80 13.03
CA ILE A 19 20.40 -5.40 13.05
C ILE A 19 20.22 -4.77 11.67
N ASN A 20 20.54 -5.49 10.60
CA ASN A 20 20.31 -5.02 9.24
C ASN A 20 18.81 -4.77 9.00
N GLU A 21 17.94 -5.71 9.39
CA GLU A 21 16.48 -5.54 9.28
C GLU A 21 15.99 -4.29 10.01
N ARG A 22 16.41 -4.09 11.28
CA ARG A 22 16.05 -2.89 12.06
C ARG A 22 16.56 -1.59 11.48
N ILE A 23 17.72 -1.59 10.83
CA ILE A 23 18.25 -0.42 10.13
C ILE A 23 17.38 -0.14 8.91
N LEU A 24 17.11 -1.15 8.08
CA LEU A 24 16.30 -1.01 6.86
C LEU A 24 14.89 -0.50 7.15
N GLU A 25 14.25 -0.93 8.24
CA GLU A 25 12.92 -0.46 8.66
C GLU A 25 12.84 1.05 8.95
N ARG A 26 13.97 1.67 9.28
CA ARG A 26 14.10 3.10 9.60
C ARG A 26 14.49 3.94 8.38
N LEU A 27 14.90 3.30 7.28
CA LEU A 27 15.29 3.98 6.07
C LEU A 27 14.09 4.15 5.12
N PRO A 28 14.05 5.23 4.33
CA PRO A 28 13.17 5.31 3.17
C PRO A 28 13.40 4.12 2.23
N THR A 29 12.35 3.65 1.56
CA THR A 29 12.35 2.46 0.69
C THR A 29 13.51 2.43 -0.30
N ARG A 30 13.84 3.57 -0.93
CA ARG A 30 14.96 3.66 -1.88
C ARG A 30 16.32 3.46 -1.20
N ASP A 31 16.53 4.06 -0.05
CA ASP A 31 17.81 3.96 0.65
C ASP A 31 17.99 2.57 1.27
N ALA A 32 16.91 1.98 1.77
CA ALA A 32 16.88 0.57 2.14
C ALA A 32 17.24 -0.34 0.95
N ALA A 33 16.68 -0.09 -0.25
CA ALA A 33 17.02 -0.83 -1.46
C ALA A 33 18.51 -0.69 -1.85
N ARG A 34 19.11 0.49 -1.65
CA ARG A 34 20.53 0.73 -1.94
C ARG A 34 21.46 -0.05 -1.03
N CYS A 35 21.07 -0.28 0.22
CA CYS A 35 21.83 -1.10 1.15
C CYS A 35 22.04 -2.54 0.62
N ALA A 36 21.16 -3.05 -0.24
CA ALA A 36 21.34 -4.35 -0.90
C ALA A 36 22.65 -4.46 -1.71
N LEU A 37 23.29 -3.33 -2.06
CA LEU A 37 24.59 -3.30 -2.74
C LEU A 37 25.78 -3.54 -1.81
N LEU A 38 25.60 -3.43 -0.49
CA LEU A 38 26.67 -3.51 0.51
C LEU A 38 27.18 -4.95 0.68
N SER A 39 26.28 -5.94 0.75
CA SER A 39 26.62 -7.36 0.85
C SER A 39 25.40 -8.24 0.53
N THR A 40 25.61 -9.57 0.49
CA THR A 40 24.50 -10.52 0.35
C THR A 40 23.54 -10.47 1.53
N GLN A 41 24.02 -10.33 2.78
CA GLN A 41 23.18 -10.26 3.97
C GLN A 41 22.24 -9.05 3.93
N TRP A 42 22.75 -7.88 3.53
CA TRP A 42 21.94 -6.68 3.37
C TRP A 42 20.91 -6.81 2.25
N ARG A 43 21.25 -7.51 1.16
CA ARG A 43 20.32 -7.82 0.07
C ARG A 43 19.20 -8.75 0.53
N ASP A 44 19.54 -9.79 1.28
CA ASP A 44 18.58 -10.77 1.77
C ASP A 44 17.64 -10.14 2.82
N ALA A 45 18.16 -9.25 3.68
CA ALA A 45 17.36 -8.42 4.58
C ALA A 45 16.44 -7.48 3.81
N TRP A 46 16.94 -6.82 2.75
CA TRP A 46 16.11 -5.98 1.88
C TRP A 46 14.96 -6.76 1.25
N TYR A 47 15.17 -7.98 0.76
CA TYR A 47 14.10 -8.80 0.17
C TYR A 47 13.05 -9.27 1.18
N ARG A 48 13.41 -9.43 2.46
CA ARG A 48 12.48 -9.78 3.54
C ARG A 48 11.82 -8.59 4.24
N GLN A 49 12.27 -7.37 3.95
CA GLN A 49 11.69 -6.17 4.54
C GLN A 49 10.18 -6.10 4.29
N GLY A 50 9.42 -6.00 5.37
CA GLY A 50 7.96 -6.00 5.36
C GLY A 50 7.33 -4.61 5.24
N ARG A 51 8.11 -3.53 5.10
CA ARG A 51 7.62 -2.15 5.00
C ARG A 51 8.06 -1.52 3.68
N LEU A 52 7.10 -1.10 2.87
CA LEU A 52 7.31 -0.40 1.61
C LEU A 52 6.52 0.90 1.59
N VAL A 53 7.20 2.00 1.29
CA VAL A 53 6.63 3.35 1.18
C VAL A 53 7.01 3.96 -0.17
N PHE A 54 6.01 4.30 -0.95
CA PHE A 54 6.11 4.92 -2.26
C PHE A 54 5.37 6.27 -2.23
N ASP A 55 6.02 7.28 -1.64
CA ASP A 55 5.50 8.62 -1.43
C ASP A 55 6.25 9.66 -2.30
N SER A 56 5.90 10.94 -2.18
CA SER A 56 6.53 12.03 -2.94
C SER A 56 8.06 12.06 -2.83
N ALA A 57 8.62 11.66 -1.68
CA ALA A 57 10.06 11.53 -1.49
C ALA A 57 10.64 10.39 -2.35
N PHE A 58 9.97 9.24 -2.42
CA PHE A 58 10.34 8.17 -3.35
C PHE A 58 10.30 8.65 -4.81
N TYR A 59 9.25 9.35 -5.24
CA TYR A 59 9.15 9.86 -6.62
C TYR A 59 10.27 10.86 -6.97
N SER A 60 10.48 11.89 -6.15
CA SER A 60 11.53 12.90 -6.38
C SER A 60 12.93 12.28 -6.45
N SER A 61 13.14 11.18 -5.72
CA SER A 61 14.39 10.46 -5.71
C SER A 61 14.65 9.64 -6.99
N ILE A 62 13.61 9.28 -7.74
CA ILE A 62 13.70 8.58 -9.03
C ILE A 62 13.80 9.59 -10.18
N GLN A 63 13.05 10.69 -10.12
CA GLN A 63 13.07 11.77 -11.13
C GLN A 63 14.47 12.39 -11.34
N ASN A 64 15.32 12.38 -10.31
CA ASN A 64 16.71 12.85 -10.43
C ASN A 64 17.62 11.91 -11.27
N ARG A 65 17.07 10.85 -11.87
CA ARG A 65 17.78 10.00 -12.83
C ARG A 65 17.34 10.39 -14.24
N ASN A 66 18.29 10.72 -15.10
CA ASN A 66 18.09 10.98 -16.54
C ASN A 66 17.75 9.69 -17.32
N ASP A 67 17.08 8.72 -16.69
CA ASP A 67 16.85 7.38 -17.22
C ASP A 67 15.36 7.28 -17.57
N ASP A 68 15.02 7.82 -18.74
CA ASP A 68 13.64 8.00 -19.23
C ASP A 68 12.88 6.68 -19.49
N ASP A 69 13.53 5.52 -19.37
CA ASP A 69 12.98 4.23 -19.82
C ASP A 69 12.17 3.45 -18.77
N LEU A 70 12.29 3.75 -17.47
CA LEU A 70 11.61 2.96 -16.42
C LEU A 70 10.50 3.72 -15.69
N SER A 71 9.26 3.33 -15.96
CA SER A 71 8.10 3.84 -15.22
C SER A 71 8.16 3.42 -13.75
N VAL A 72 7.64 4.27 -12.85
CA VAL A 72 7.56 3.97 -11.42
C VAL A 72 6.73 2.70 -11.16
N VAL A 73 5.70 2.47 -11.97
CA VAL A 73 4.90 1.24 -11.94
C VAL A 73 5.79 0.01 -12.17
N SER A 74 6.70 0.07 -13.15
CA SER A 74 7.67 -1.01 -13.42
C SER A 74 8.60 -1.25 -12.24
N ILE A 75 9.10 -0.18 -11.62
CA ILE A 75 9.97 -0.27 -10.43
C ILE A 75 9.22 -0.92 -9.26
N ILE A 76 7.98 -0.51 -8.98
CA ILE A 76 7.17 -1.10 -7.91
C ILE A 76 6.88 -2.58 -8.22
N ASN A 77 6.53 -2.91 -9.46
CA ASN A 77 6.33 -4.30 -9.89
C ASN A 77 7.58 -5.16 -9.61
N GLN A 78 8.77 -4.66 -9.97
CA GLN A 78 10.02 -5.36 -9.70
C GLN A 78 10.28 -5.52 -8.19
N ILE A 79 10.05 -4.48 -7.39
CA ILE A 79 10.22 -4.53 -5.94
C ILE A 79 9.30 -5.58 -5.31
N LEU A 80 8.04 -5.65 -5.75
CA LEU A 80 7.06 -6.63 -5.27
C LEU A 80 7.44 -8.06 -5.69
N MET A 81 7.90 -8.28 -6.93
CA MET A 81 8.35 -9.60 -7.41
C MET A 81 9.57 -10.13 -6.66
N LEU A 82 10.42 -9.25 -6.12
CA LEU A 82 11.64 -9.63 -5.39
C LEU A 82 11.41 -9.91 -3.91
N ARG A 83 10.17 -9.78 -3.41
CA ARG A 83 9.88 -10.02 -1.98
C ARG A 83 10.06 -11.49 -1.64
N ALA A 84 10.89 -11.76 -0.62
CA ALA A 84 11.14 -13.08 -0.06
C ALA A 84 10.41 -13.33 1.28
N GLY A 85 9.65 -12.33 1.76
CA GLY A 85 8.90 -12.39 3.01
C GLY A 85 7.61 -11.58 2.94
N PRO A 86 6.78 -11.61 4.00
CA PRO A 86 5.49 -10.93 4.05
C PRO A 86 5.65 -9.41 4.03
N VAL A 87 4.94 -8.73 3.14
CA VAL A 87 4.80 -7.26 3.15
C VAL A 87 3.71 -6.88 4.15
N LYS A 88 4.11 -6.44 5.34
CA LYS A 88 3.23 -6.06 6.46
C LYS A 88 2.66 -4.65 6.36
N LYS A 89 3.42 -3.71 5.80
CA LYS A 89 3.03 -2.31 5.64
C LYS A 89 3.31 -1.86 4.21
N PHE A 90 2.30 -1.33 3.55
CA PHE A 90 2.41 -0.82 2.18
C PHE A 90 1.73 0.55 2.10
N THR A 91 2.50 1.56 1.73
CA THR A 91 2.02 2.91 1.48
C THR A 91 2.33 3.29 0.04
N PHE A 92 1.32 3.71 -0.70
CA PHE A 92 1.45 4.19 -2.06
C PHE A 92 0.65 5.47 -2.24
N HIS A 93 1.33 6.56 -2.57
CA HIS A 93 0.71 7.84 -2.92
C HIS A 93 1.04 8.13 -4.38
N ASP A 94 0.04 8.17 -5.24
CA ASP A 94 0.22 8.52 -6.64
C ASP A 94 0.57 10.01 -6.77
N CYS A 95 1.88 10.29 -6.76
CA CYS A 95 2.44 11.62 -6.96
C CYS A 95 2.84 11.86 -8.42
N THR A 96 2.42 11.00 -9.37
CA THR A 96 2.91 11.08 -10.73
C THR A 96 2.30 12.25 -11.52
N SER A 97 3.16 12.94 -12.25
CA SER A 97 2.78 13.84 -13.36
C SER A 97 3.04 13.19 -14.73
N PHE A 98 3.42 11.90 -14.76
CA PHE A 98 3.93 11.21 -15.93
C PHE A 98 2.87 10.33 -16.58
N GLU A 99 2.93 10.27 -17.91
CA GLU A 99 2.17 9.31 -18.70
C GLU A 99 3.00 8.03 -18.91
N PRO A 100 2.37 6.84 -18.92
CA PRO A 100 0.94 6.62 -18.73
C PRO A 100 0.54 6.62 -17.24
N PRO A 101 -0.72 6.99 -16.94
CA PRO A 101 -1.27 6.94 -15.59
C PRO A 101 -1.29 5.51 -15.04
N LEU A 102 -1.36 5.39 -13.71
CA LEU A 102 -1.57 4.11 -13.04
C LEU A 102 -2.90 3.50 -13.50
N LYS A 103 -2.84 2.27 -14.02
CA LYS A 103 -4.06 1.56 -14.44
C LYS A 103 -4.64 0.77 -13.28
N GLN A 104 -5.98 0.61 -13.29
CA GLN A 104 -6.68 -0.29 -12.36
C GLN A 104 -6.05 -1.69 -12.31
N SER A 105 -5.63 -2.24 -13.45
CA SER A 105 -5.03 -3.57 -13.53
C SER A 105 -3.71 -3.70 -12.75
N ASP A 106 -2.92 -2.63 -12.66
CA ASP A 106 -1.68 -2.64 -11.89
C ASP A 106 -1.98 -2.65 -10.40
N LEU A 107 -2.93 -1.81 -9.97
CA LEU A 107 -3.39 -1.75 -8.59
C LEU A 107 -4.04 -3.08 -8.13
N ASP A 108 -4.86 -3.69 -8.98
CA ASP A 108 -5.51 -4.98 -8.68
C ASP A 108 -4.46 -6.08 -8.46
N ARG A 109 -3.40 -6.11 -9.30
CA ARG A 109 -2.29 -7.05 -9.14
C ARG A 109 -1.54 -6.82 -7.83
N TRP A 110 -1.23 -5.56 -7.50
CA TRP A 110 -0.55 -5.21 -6.26
C TRP A 110 -1.40 -5.63 -5.05
N CYS A 111 -2.66 -5.26 -5.02
CA CYS A 111 -3.56 -5.59 -3.91
C CYS A 111 -3.78 -7.09 -3.77
N LEU A 112 -3.89 -7.83 -4.88
CA LEU A 112 -3.98 -9.28 -4.86
C LEU A 112 -2.72 -9.92 -4.28
N PHE A 113 -1.54 -9.46 -4.70
CA PHE A 113 -0.26 -9.92 -4.14
C PHE A 113 -0.20 -9.64 -2.64
N LEU A 114 -0.42 -8.39 -2.22
CA LEU A 114 -0.34 -7.94 -0.83
C LEU A 114 -1.32 -8.71 0.07
N SER A 115 -2.58 -8.86 -0.37
CA SER A 115 -3.62 -9.61 0.37
C SER A 115 -3.22 -11.08 0.60
N ARG A 116 -2.54 -11.70 -0.37
CA ARG A 116 -2.00 -13.07 -0.24
C ARG A 116 -0.71 -13.13 0.58
N ASN A 117 -0.03 -12.01 0.75
CA ASN A 117 1.30 -11.93 1.35
C ASN A 117 1.28 -11.35 2.79
N GLY A 118 0.10 -11.36 3.44
CA GLY A 118 -0.01 -11.09 4.87
C GLY A 118 0.05 -9.62 5.25
N ILE A 119 -0.37 -8.72 4.35
CA ILE A 119 -0.50 -7.28 4.57
C ILE A 119 -1.38 -6.96 5.79
N GLU A 120 -0.93 -6.03 6.63
CA GLU A 120 -1.61 -5.62 7.86
C GLU A 120 -2.00 -4.14 7.83
N GLU A 121 -1.15 -3.28 7.28
CA GLU A 121 -1.41 -1.83 7.14
C GLU A 121 -1.28 -1.45 5.67
N LEU A 122 -2.37 -0.97 5.07
CA LEU A 122 -2.45 -0.61 3.66
C LEU A 122 -2.95 0.82 3.51
N HIS A 123 -2.12 1.67 2.91
CA HIS A 123 -2.42 3.08 2.66
C HIS A 123 -2.29 3.33 1.16
N LEU A 124 -3.39 3.68 0.51
CA LEU A 124 -3.45 3.96 -0.92
C LEU A 124 -4.05 5.34 -1.12
N SER A 125 -3.30 6.24 -1.73
CA SER A 125 -3.76 7.55 -2.17
C SER A 125 -3.57 7.67 -3.67
N MET A 126 -4.67 7.91 -4.38
CA MET A 126 -4.67 8.09 -5.83
C MET A 126 -4.69 9.58 -6.15
N LYS A 127 -4.20 9.95 -7.32
CA LYS A 127 -4.35 11.32 -7.78
C LYS A 127 -5.80 11.59 -8.13
N HIS A 128 -6.32 12.75 -7.72
CA HIS A 128 -7.63 13.21 -8.18
C HIS A 128 -7.60 13.42 -9.71
N SER A 129 -8.19 12.48 -10.45
CA SER A 129 -8.33 12.56 -11.90
C SER A 129 -9.80 12.68 -12.27
N ARG A 130 -10.11 13.54 -13.24
CA ARG A 130 -11.46 13.66 -13.82
C ARG A 130 -11.73 12.65 -14.93
N SER A 131 -10.70 11.96 -15.43
CA SER A 131 -10.81 11.14 -16.65
C SER A 131 -10.86 9.64 -16.39
N GLU A 132 -10.27 9.16 -15.29
CA GLU A 132 -10.25 7.73 -14.96
C GLU A 132 -10.61 7.50 -13.49
N GLU A 133 -11.64 6.68 -13.27
CA GLU A 133 -12.06 6.26 -11.95
C GLU A 133 -11.25 5.05 -11.50
N ILE A 134 -10.62 5.15 -10.32
CA ILE A 134 -9.95 4.03 -9.67
C ILE A 134 -10.88 3.41 -8.63
N LYS A 135 -11.14 2.12 -8.78
CA LYS A 135 -12.03 1.34 -7.93
C LYS A 135 -11.25 0.68 -6.82
N VAL A 136 -11.87 0.57 -5.64
CA VAL A 136 -11.31 -0.24 -4.54
C VAL A 136 -11.20 -1.70 -4.98
N PRO A 137 -10.01 -2.31 -4.97
CA PRO A 137 -9.84 -3.71 -5.37
C PRO A 137 -10.62 -4.66 -4.47
N SER A 138 -11.45 -5.52 -5.08
CA SER A 138 -12.38 -6.41 -4.36
C SER A 138 -11.68 -7.42 -3.44
N CYS A 139 -10.42 -7.76 -3.74
CA CYS A 139 -9.60 -8.64 -2.92
C CYS A 139 -9.31 -8.08 -1.52
N LEU A 140 -9.39 -6.76 -1.33
CA LEU A 140 -9.23 -6.11 -0.04
C LEU A 140 -10.44 -6.36 0.88
N LEU A 141 -11.65 -6.39 0.31
CA LEU A 141 -12.90 -6.58 1.04
C LEU A 141 -12.95 -7.91 1.78
N SER A 142 -12.29 -8.94 1.25
CA SER A 142 -12.24 -10.29 1.84
C SER A 142 -10.97 -10.55 2.67
N SER A 143 -10.05 -9.58 2.76
CA SER A 143 -8.78 -9.78 3.46
C SER A 143 -8.98 -9.92 4.96
N LYS A 144 -8.41 -10.99 5.53
CA LYS A 144 -8.42 -11.26 6.97
C LYS A 144 -7.20 -10.70 7.70
N THR A 145 -6.18 -10.28 6.95
CA THR A 145 -4.88 -9.86 7.50
C THR A 145 -4.82 -8.35 7.69
N ILE A 146 -5.53 -7.58 6.86
CA ILE A 146 -5.57 -6.12 6.95
C ILE A 146 -6.23 -5.71 8.27
N LYS A 147 -5.50 -4.94 9.07
CA LYS A 147 -5.91 -4.34 10.35
C LYS A 147 -6.15 -2.84 10.21
N GLN A 148 -5.41 -2.17 9.34
CA GLN A 148 -5.53 -0.74 9.05
C GLN A 148 -5.61 -0.52 7.55
N LEU A 149 -6.60 0.23 7.12
CA LEU A 149 -6.84 0.56 5.72
C LEU A 149 -7.13 2.06 5.59
N GLU A 150 -6.33 2.75 4.79
CA GLU A 150 -6.52 4.14 4.41
C GLU A 150 -6.65 4.21 2.88
N LEU A 151 -7.76 4.78 2.41
CA LEU A 151 -8.08 4.90 1.00
C LEU A 151 -8.42 6.36 0.69
N GLU A 152 -7.69 6.93 -0.26
CA GLU A 152 -7.86 8.31 -0.69
C GLU A 152 -8.08 8.42 -2.21
N TYR A 153 -9.12 9.15 -2.64
CA TYR A 153 -9.56 9.32 -4.03
C TYR A 153 -9.93 8.01 -4.75
N PHE A 154 -10.86 7.25 -4.17
CA PHE A 154 -11.37 6.00 -4.73
C PHE A 154 -12.87 6.02 -4.98
N VAL A 155 -13.31 5.20 -5.94
CA VAL A 155 -14.71 4.79 -6.07
C VAL A 155 -14.92 3.45 -5.36
N PHE A 156 -15.76 3.46 -4.33
CA PHE A 156 -16.13 2.27 -3.56
C PHE A 156 -17.49 1.75 -4.03
N TYR A 157 -17.50 0.59 -4.69
CA TYR A 157 -18.74 -0.08 -5.07
C TYR A 157 -19.25 -0.96 -3.92
N LEU A 158 -20.45 -0.64 -3.44
CA LEU A 158 -21.12 -1.35 -2.37
C LEU A 158 -21.49 -2.79 -2.80
N PRO A 159 -21.02 -3.83 -2.09
CA PRO A 159 -21.37 -5.22 -2.39
C PRO A 159 -22.88 -5.48 -2.32
N VAL A 160 -23.42 -6.21 -3.29
CA VAL A 160 -24.87 -6.36 -3.51
C VAL A 160 -25.59 -7.22 -2.45
N ASN A 161 -24.85 -8.07 -1.73
CA ASN A 161 -25.39 -8.92 -0.67
C ASN A 161 -24.78 -8.44 0.64
N GLY A 162 -25.58 -8.12 1.66
CA GLY A 162 -25.14 -7.64 2.98
C GLY A 162 -24.01 -8.49 3.57
N ALA A 163 -22.78 -8.12 3.23
CA ALA A 163 -21.60 -8.96 3.38
C ALA A 163 -20.82 -8.57 4.61
N CYS A 164 -20.16 -9.56 5.20
CA CYS A 164 -19.03 -9.29 6.07
C CYS A 164 -17.86 -8.84 5.19
N ILE A 165 -17.50 -7.56 5.26
CA ILE A 165 -16.32 -7.01 4.61
C ILE A 165 -15.27 -6.70 5.67
N PHE A 166 -14.01 -6.74 5.26
CA PHE A 166 -12.87 -6.40 6.10
C PHE A 166 -12.88 -7.14 7.47
N PRO A 167 -12.96 -8.49 7.50
CA PRO A 167 -13.17 -9.27 8.73
C PRO A 167 -12.06 -9.10 9.78
N GLY A 168 -10.86 -8.67 9.36
CA GLY A 168 -9.70 -8.42 10.23
C GLY A 168 -9.54 -6.97 10.69
N LEU A 169 -10.30 -6.04 10.11
CA LEU A 169 -10.00 -4.62 10.15
C LEU A 169 -10.40 -3.97 11.48
N THR A 170 -9.51 -3.13 11.99
CA THR A 170 -9.66 -2.41 13.26
C THR A 170 -9.69 -0.89 13.07
N SER A 171 -9.08 -0.37 12.01
CA SER A 171 -9.09 1.04 11.65
C SER A 171 -9.36 1.19 10.15
N LEU A 172 -10.35 2.01 9.80
CA LEU A 172 -10.71 2.33 8.42
C LEU A 172 -10.78 3.85 8.27
N ASP A 173 -10.06 4.38 7.29
CA ASP A 173 -10.05 5.80 6.94
C ASP A 173 -10.36 5.96 5.44
N PHE A 174 -11.44 6.67 5.16
CA PHE A 174 -11.84 7.03 3.81
C PHE A 174 -11.71 8.55 3.63
N ARG A 175 -10.93 8.96 2.63
CA ARG A 175 -10.73 10.37 2.29
C ARG A 175 -11.08 10.61 0.83
N PHE A 176 -11.96 11.55 0.53
CA PHE A 176 -12.35 11.84 -0.86
C PHE A 176 -12.88 10.59 -1.61
N VAL A 177 -13.58 9.71 -0.91
CA VAL A 177 -14.12 8.46 -1.47
C VAL A 177 -15.55 8.65 -1.94
N GLU A 178 -15.83 8.17 -3.15
CA GLU A 178 -17.18 8.14 -3.73
C GLU A 178 -17.79 6.75 -3.56
N PHE A 179 -18.88 6.64 -2.81
CA PHE A 179 -19.62 5.41 -2.59
C PHE A 179 -20.74 5.28 -3.63
N ARG A 180 -20.71 4.18 -4.39
CA ARG A 180 -21.73 3.84 -5.40
C ARG A 180 -22.37 2.49 -5.10
N GLY A 181 -23.69 2.40 -5.23
CA GLY A 181 -24.42 1.14 -5.00
C GLY A 181 -25.87 1.21 -5.48
N ASN A 182 -26.58 0.10 -5.37
CA ASN A 182 -28.02 0.07 -5.62
C ASN A 182 -28.76 0.76 -4.46
N ASP A 183 -29.87 1.43 -4.74
CA ASP A 183 -30.71 2.22 -3.79
C ASP A 183 -31.29 1.45 -2.59
N LYS A 184 -30.97 0.17 -2.44
CA LYS A 184 -31.36 -0.63 -1.27
C LYS A 184 -30.38 -0.32 -0.14
N GLU A 185 -30.91 -0.05 1.05
CA GLU A 185 -30.11 0.08 2.26
C GLU A 185 -29.37 -1.23 2.53
N LEU A 186 -28.07 -1.26 2.22
CA LEU A 186 -27.19 -2.40 2.42
C LEU A 186 -26.42 -2.20 3.73
N VAL A 187 -26.56 -3.16 4.64
CA VAL A 187 -25.82 -3.15 5.91
C VAL A 187 -24.59 -4.05 5.77
N PHE A 188 -23.41 -3.44 5.89
CA PHE A 188 -22.13 -4.17 5.88
C PHE A 188 -21.67 -4.48 7.30
N SER A 189 -21.26 -5.72 7.56
CA SER A 189 -20.71 -6.08 8.86
C SER A 189 -19.19 -5.95 8.86
N MET A 190 -18.66 -5.14 9.77
CA MET A 190 -17.22 -5.00 10.04
C MET A 190 -16.94 -5.36 11.51
N PRO A 191 -16.81 -6.66 11.84
CA PRO A 191 -16.99 -7.17 13.21
C PRO A 191 -15.88 -6.77 14.19
N LYS A 192 -14.71 -6.35 13.70
CA LYS A 192 -13.54 -5.97 14.51
C LYS A 192 -13.23 -4.48 14.47
N LEU A 193 -14.02 -3.69 13.74
CA LEU A 193 -13.73 -2.28 13.51
C LEU A 193 -13.84 -1.49 14.81
N GLU A 194 -12.79 -0.74 15.14
CA GLU A 194 -12.70 0.08 16.35
C GLU A 194 -12.65 1.58 16.01
N ARG A 195 -12.07 1.96 14.87
CA ARG A 195 -12.02 3.34 14.37
C ARG A 195 -12.53 3.40 12.94
N LEU A 196 -13.44 4.33 12.68
CA LEU A 196 -13.95 4.65 11.35
C LEU A 196 -13.87 6.17 11.14
N GLU A 197 -13.27 6.58 10.04
CA GLU A 197 -13.10 7.99 9.68
C GLU A 197 -13.53 8.24 8.23
N PHE A 198 -14.26 9.33 8.02
CA PHE A 198 -14.66 9.85 6.72
C PHE A 198 -14.23 11.31 6.62
N LEU A 199 -13.53 11.65 5.54
CA LEU A 199 -13.15 13.01 5.18
C LEU A 199 -13.61 13.30 3.75
N VAL A 200 -14.50 14.27 3.57
CA VAL A 200 -14.99 14.75 2.26
C VAL A 200 -15.45 13.58 1.37
N CYS A 201 -16.37 12.76 1.87
CA CYS A 201 -16.85 11.57 1.16
C CYS A 201 -18.20 11.82 0.51
N TYR A 202 -18.44 11.23 -0.66
CA TYR A 202 -19.69 11.39 -1.41
C TYR A 202 -20.44 10.07 -1.40
N CYS A 203 -21.73 10.07 -1.05
CA CYS A 203 -22.47 8.83 -0.84
C CYS A 203 -23.85 8.86 -1.50
N THR A 204 -24.05 8.02 -2.52
CA THR A 204 -25.35 7.80 -3.15
C THR A 204 -25.49 6.32 -3.54
N PRO A 205 -26.21 5.47 -2.76
CA PRO A 205 -27.00 5.70 -1.53
C PRO A 205 -26.22 5.52 -0.21
N LYS A 206 -26.87 5.79 0.94
CA LYS A 206 -26.30 5.81 2.30
C LYS A 206 -25.44 4.57 2.63
N PHE A 207 -24.22 4.82 3.10
CA PHE A 207 -23.33 3.79 3.64
C PHE A 207 -23.82 3.36 5.04
N VAL A 208 -24.38 2.16 5.16
CA VAL A 208 -24.82 1.60 6.44
C VAL A 208 -23.90 0.45 6.86
N THR A 209 -23.35 0.52 8.06
CA THR A 209 -22.48 -0.53 8.59
C THR A 209 -22.84 -0.93 10.02
N SER A 210 -22.73 -2.23 10.30
CA SER A 210 -22.70 -2.79 11.64
C SER A 210 -21.26 -2.98 12.08
N ALA A 211 -20.84 -2.17 13.05
CA ALA A 211 -19.51 -2.21 13.66
C ALA A 211 -19.65 -2.29 15.19
N PRO A 212 -19.87 -3.50 15.76
CA PRO A 212 -20.23 -3.66 17.18
C PRO A 212 -19.09 -3.30 18.15
N LYS A 213 -17.85 -3.17 17.66
CA LYS A 213 -16.67 -2.80 18.45
C LYS A 213 -16.21 -1.36 18.23
N LEU A 214 -17.01 -0.54 17.54
CA LEU A 214 -16.64 0.82 17.19
C LEU A 214 -16.46 1.67 18.45
N LYS A 215 -15.28 2.26 18.60
CA LYS A 215 -14.90 3.15 19.71
C LYS A 215 -14.81 4.61 19.25
N SER A 216 -14.50 4.85 17.99
CA SER A 216 -14.30 6.17 17.41
C SER A 216 -14.94 6.26 16.03
N LEU A 217 -15.80 7.26 15.83
CA LEU A 217 -16.38 7.62 14.55
C LEU A 217 -16.12 9.11 14.31
N CYS A 218 -15.40 9.43 13.24
CA CYS A 218 -15.12 10.80 12.82
C CYS A 218 -15.69 11.02 11.42
N ILE A 219 -16.45 12.10 11.24
CA ILE A 219 -17.07 12.46 9.96
C ILE A 219 -16.81 13.94 9.73
N TYR A 220 -16.06 14.24 8.68
CA TYR A 220 -15.73 15.60 8.25
C TYR A 220 -16.27 15.81 6.83
N ASP A 221 -17.21 16.74 6.65
CA ASP A 221 -17.86 17.06 5.38
C ASP A 221 -18.44 15.84 4.64
N TYR A 222 -19.58 15.32 5.12
CA TYR A 222 -20.29 14.14 4.57
C TYR A 222 -21.65 14.51 3.97
#